data_AF-W1XMT1-F1
#
_entry.id   AF-W1XMT1-F1
#
_cell.length_a   1.000
_cell.length_b   1.000
_cell.length_c   1.000
_cell.angle_alpha   90.00
_cell.angle_beta   90.00
_cell.angle_gamma   90.00
#
_symmetry.space_group_name_H-M   'P 1'
#
loop_
_entity.id
_entity.type
_entity.pdbx_description
1 polymer ?
#
loop_
_entity_poly.entity_id
_entity_poly.type
_entity_poly.pdbx_seq_one_letter_code
_entity_poly.pdbx_strand_id
1 'polypeptide(L)'
;WHKPASVLHNMVRAVADPWPGAFSYVGNQKFTVWSSRVHPHASKAQPGSVISVAPLLIACGDGALEIVTGQAGDGITMQGSQLAQTLGLVQGSRLKSQPACP
;
A
#
# COMPACT_ATOMS: atom_id res chain seq x y z
N TRP A 1 -1.77 6.48 -5.40
CA TRP A 1 -2.49 5.29 -5.93
C TRP A 1 -3.10 5.46 -7.32
N HIS A 2 -3.28 6.68 -7.86
CA HIS A 2 -3.79 6.89 -9.22
C HIS A 2 -2.84 6.46 -10.36
N LYS A 3 -1.58 6.11 -10.07
CA LYS A 3 -0.64 5.57 -11.06
C LYS A 3 -0.91 4.08 -11.29
N PRO A 4 -0.50 3.50 -12.44
CA PRO A 4 -0.54 2.06 -12.68
C PRO A 4 0.21 1.27 -11.60
N ALA A 5 -0.27 0.06 -11.30
CA ALA A 5 0.36 -0.82 -10.32
C ALA A 5 1.83 -1.13 -10.67
N SER A 6 2.15 -1.29 -11.96
CA SER A 6 3.53 -1.47 -12.44
C SER A 6 4.45 -0.30 -12.10
N VAL A 7 3.97 0.93 -12.27
CA VAL A 7 4.73 2.15 -11.93
C VAL A 7 4.96 2.24 -10.43
N LEU A 8 3.95 1.93 -9.62
CA LEU A 8 4.07 1.93 -8.16
C LEU A 8 5.00 0.81 -7.67
N HIS A 9 4.94 -0.37 -8.27
CA HIS A 9 5.85 -1.47 -7.97
C HIS A 9 7.30 -1.11 -8.28
N ASN A 10 7.56 -0.48 -9.43
CA ASN A 10 8.90 0.00 -9.79
C ASN A 10 9.39 1.06 -8.81
N MET A 11 8.51 1.94 -8.33
CA MET A 11 8.86 2.92 -7.29
C MET A 11 9.27 2.23 -5.99
N VAL A 12 8.48 1.24 -5.52
CA VAL A 12 8.84 0.44 -4.32
C VAL A 12 10.23 -0.17 -4.48
N ARG A 13 10.54 -0.76 -5.64
CA ARG A 13 11.86 -1.35 -5.92
C ARG A 13 12.98 -0.31 -6.01
N ALA A 14 12.71 0.88 -6.54
CA ALA A 14 13.69 1.93 -6.71
C ALA A 14 14.13 2.57 -5.39
N VAL A 15 13.23 2.59 -4.38
CA VAL A 15 13.51 3.16 -3.06
C VAL A 15 13.46 2.11 -1.94
N ALA A 16 13.61 0.83 -2.26
CA ALA A 16 13.76 -0.22 -1.24
C ALA A 16 15.10 -0.09 -0.49
N ASP A 17 15.22 -0.78 0.65
CA ASP A 17 16.41 -0.79 1.52
C ASP A 17 17.74 -0.81 0.71
N PRO A 18 18.71 0.09 0.98
CA PRO A 18 18.86 1.00 2.14
C PRO A 18 18.24 2.40 1.97
N TRP A 19 17.41 2.62 0.94
CA TRP A 19 16.72 3.89 0.71
C TRP A 19 15.52 4.07 1.65
N PRO A 20 14.94 5.29 1.79
CA PRO A 20 13.87 5.56 2.75
C PRO A 20 12.55 4.78 2.57
N GLY A 21 12.41 3.94 1.55
CA GLY A 21 11.21 3.14 1.31
C GLY A 21 10.10 3.94 0.61
N ALA A 22 9.27 3.26 -0.17
CA ALA A 22 8.07 3.86 -0.72
C ALA A 22 7.01 3.94 0.37
N PHE A 23 6.40 5.10 0.61
CA PHE A 23 5.44 5.27 1.71
C PHE A 23 4.08 5.80 1.26
N SER A 24 3.08 5.59 2.11
CA SER A 24 1.71 6.10 1.96
C SER A 24 1.07 6.31 3.34
N TYR A 25 -0.16 6.83 3.38
CA TYR A 25 -0.89 7.10 4.62
C TYR A 25 -2.21 6.36 4.72
N VAL A 26 -2.54 5.93 5.94
CA VAL A 26 -3.88 5.50 6.38
C VAL A 26 -4.38 6.53 7.38
N GLY A 27 -5.30 7.40 6.98
CA GLY A 27 -5.68 8.56 7.80
C GLY A 27 -4.45 9.43 8.09
N ASN A 28 -4.00 9.45 9.34
CA ASN A 28 -2.81 10.17 9.78
C ASN A 28 -1.58 9.27 10.00
N GLN A 29 -1.75 7.95 9.89
CA GLN A 29 -0.67 6.99 10.10
C GLN A 29 0.13 6.80 8.81
N LYS A 30 1.44 7.11 8.85
CA LYS A 30 2.37 6.79 7.77
C LYS A 30 2.72 5.30 7.81
N PHE A 31 2.83 4.67 6.66
CA PHE A 31 3.41 3.34 6.51
C PHE A 31 4.31 3.26 5.28
N THR A 32 5.32 2.40 5.37
CA THR A 32 6.29 2.12 4.32
C THR A 32 6.03 0.76 3.71
N VAL A 33 6.18 0.66 2.39
CA VAL A 33 6.06 -0.55 1.59
C VAL A 33 7.47 -0.96 1.17
N TRP A 34 7.89 -2.13 1.63
CA TRP A 34 9.22 -2.67 1.37
C TRP A 34 9.22 -3.63 0.19
N SER A 35 8.17 -4.45 0.08
CA SER A 35 7.98 -5.37 -1.03
C SER A 35 6.56 -5.34 -1.53
N SER A 36 6.41 -5.40 -2.85
CA SER A 36 5.11 -5.38 -3.51
C SER A 36 5.04 -6.36 -4.68
N ARG A 37 3.83 -6.73 -5.09
CA ARG A 37 3.57 -7.57 -6.27
C ARG A 37 2.46 -6.96 -7.11
N VAL A 38 2.66 -6.90 -8.42
CA VAL A 38 1.66 -6.39 -9.36
C VAL A 38 0.62 -7.45 -9.64
N HIS A 39 -0.65 -7.07 -9.57
CA HIS A 39 -1.79 -7.85 -10.01
C HIS A 39 -2.44 -7.16 -11.21
N PRO A 40 -2.41 -7.77 -12.41
CA PRO A 40 -2.95 -7.14 -13.62
C PRO A 40 -4.49 -7.10 -13.65
N HIS A 41 -5.15 -7.78 -12.72
CA HIS A 41 -6.61 -7.80 -12.66
C HIS A 41 -7.15 -6.42 -12.29
N ALA A 42 -7.92 -5.84 -13.22
CA ALA A 42 -8.61 -4.58 -13.01
C ALA A 42 -9.69 -4.77 -11.93
N SER A 43 -9.47 -4.15 -10.77
CA SER A 43 -10.52 -4.00 -9.78
C SER A 43 -11.47 -2.89 -10.21
N LYS A 44 -12.77 -3.08 -10.00
CA LYS A 44 -13.76 -1.98 -10.14
C LYS A 44 -13.65 -0.96 -8.99
N ALA A 45 -12.82 -1.23 -7.99
CA ALA A 45 -12.59 -0.31 -6.88
C ALA A 45 -11.81 0.92 -7.33
N GLN A 46 -12.08 2.05 -6.67
CA GLN A 46 -11.39 3.29 -6.98
C GLN A 46 -9.91 3.22 -6.57
N PRO A 47 -9.00 3.90 -7.29
CA PRO A 47 -7.58 3.92 -6.94
C PRO A 47 -7.37 4.37 -5.48
N GLY A 48 -6.59 3.60 -4.72
CA GLY A 48 -6.33 3.81 -3.30
C GLY A 48 -7.29 3.07 -2.36
N SER A 49 -8.27 2.34 -2.87
CA SER A 49 -9.14 1.48 -2.06
C SER A 49 -8.49 0.13 -1.76
N VAL A 50 -8.66 -0.37 -0.54
CA VAL A 50 -8.28 -1.73 -0.14
C VAL A 50 -9.27 -2.73 -0.73
N ILE A 51 -8.79 -3.62 -1.58
CA ILE A 51 -9.57 -4.69 -2.21
C ILE A 51 -9.68 -5.90 -1.28
N SER A 52 -8.57 -6.25 -0.62
CA SER A 52 -8.47 -7.33 0.37
C SER A 52 -7.40 -6.97 1.39
N VAL A 53 -7.51 -7.55 2.58
CA VAL A 53 -6.54 -7.42 3.68
C VAL A 53 -5.65 -8.66 3.83
N ALA A 54 -6.02 -9.78 3.21
CA ALA A 54 -5.24 -11.02 3.22
C ALA A 54 -5.40 -11.74 1.86
N PRO A 55 -4.48 -11.53 0.90
CA PRO A 55 -3.33 -10.64 0.96
C PRO A 55 -3.73 -9.15 0.94
N LEU A 56 -2.87 -8.26 1.46
CA LEU A 56 -3.13 -6.81 1.45
C LEU A 56 -3.01 -6.27 0.02
N LEU A 57 -4.16 -6.04 -0.61
CA LEU A 57 -4.27 -5.69 -2.02
C LEU A 57 -4.94 -4.34 -2.20
N ILE A 58 -4.27 -3.42 -2.91
CA ILE A 58 -4.73 -2.05 -3.11
C ILE A 58 -5.05 -1.80 -4.58
N ALA A 59 -6.23 -1.24 -4.85
CA ALA A 59 -6.61 -0.80 -6.18
C ALA A 59 -5.72 0.36 -6.65
N CYS A 60 -5.20 0.26 -7.87
CA CYS A 60 -4.36 1.29 -8.48
C CYS A 60 -5.11 1.97 -9.63
N GLY A 61 -4.49 2.96 -10.28
CA GLY A 61 -5.06 3.58 -11.48
C GLY A 61 -5.26 2.57 -12.62
N ASP A 62 -4.39 1.57 -12.66
CA ASP A 62 -4.49 0.41 -13.54
C ASP A 62 -3.95 -0.82 -12.78
N GLY A 63 -4.71 -1.91 -12.80
CA GLY A 63 -4.49 -3.10 -11.99
C GLY A 63 -4.59 -2.88 -10.47
N ALA A 64 -3.95 -3.76 -9.71
CA ALA A 64 -3.84 -3.68 -8.26
C ALA A 64 -2.40 -3.97 -7.80
N LEU A 65 -2.04 -3.42 -6.65
CA LEU A 65 -0.73 -3.62 -6.02
C LEU A 65 -0.93 -4.36 -4.70
N GLU A 66 -0.33 -5.55 -4.61
CA GLU A 66 -0.23 -6.30 -3.37
C GLU A 66 0.96 -5.77 -2.58
N ILE A 67 0.74 -5.47 -1.30
CA ILE A 67 1.79 -5.16 -0.35
C ILE A 67 2.18 -6.48 0.31
N VAL A 68 3.37 -6.98 -0.02
CA VAL A 68 3.89 -8.25 0.51
C VAL A 68 4.49 -8.01 1.90
N THR A 69 5.29 -6.97 2.04
CA THR A 69 5.86 -6.53 3.31
C THR A 69 5.85 -5.00 3.43
N GLY A 70 5.70 -4.53 4.66
CA GLY A 70 5.75 -3.12 4.99
C GLY A 70 5.87 -2.87 6.48
N GLN A 71 5.86 -1.61 6.87
CA GLN A 71 6.14 -1.15 8.23
C GLN A 71 5.21 0.01 8.56
N ALA A 72 4.60 -0.01 9.74
CA ALA A 72 3.80 1.11 10.23
C ALA A 72 4.68 2.08 11.02
N GLY A 73 4.75 3.35 10.60
CA GLY A 73 5.63 4.35 11.19
C GLY A 73 7.09 3.87 11.26
N ASP A 74 7.69 4.02 12.43
CA ASP A 74 9.06 3.56 12.74
C ASP A 74 9.08 2.15 13.37
N GLY A 75 8.02 1.36 13.16
CA GLY A 75 7.89 0.01 13.70
C GLY A 75 8.77 -1.02 13.01
N ILE A 76 8.46 -2.31 13.17
CA ILE A 76 9.17 -3.39 12.46
C ILE A 76 8.53 -3.69 11.10
N THR A 77 9.34 -4.19 10.16
CA THR A 77 8.84 -4.77 8.91
C THR A 77 8.04 -6.03 9.20
N MET A 78 6.83 -6.10 8.64
CA MET A 78 5.88 -7.19 8.82
C MET A 78 5.21 -7.56 7.48
N GLN A 79 4.52 -8.70 7.46
CA GLN A 79 3.74 -9.13 6.29
C GLN A 79 2.56 -8.19 6.03
N GLY A 80 2.14 -8.09 4.77
CA GLY A 80 1.05 -7.20 4.36
C GLY A 80 -0.25 -7.43 5.13
N SER A 81 -0.62 -8.68 5.42
CA SER A 81 -1.82 -8.99 6.19
C SER A 81 -1.75 -8.49 7.63
N GLN A 82 -0.60 -8.64 8.27
CA GLN A 82 -0.36 -8.11 9.61
C GLN A 82 -0.33 -6.59 9.59
N LEU A 83 0.30 -5.98 8.59
CA LEU A 83 0.31 -4.53 8.40
C LEU A 83 -1.12 -3.97 8.26
N ALA A 84 -1.98 -4.67 7.52
CA ALA A 84 -3.39 -4.30 7.37
C ALA A 84 -4.10 -4.25 8.73
N GLN A 85 -3.88 -5.26 9.58
CA GLN A 85 -4.45 -5.30 10.92
C GLN A 85 -3.89 -4.19 11.82
N THR A 86 -2.57 -3.96 11.82
CA THR A 86 -1.93 -2.90 12.61
C THR A 86 -2.43 -1.51 12.21
N LEU A 87 -2.71 -1.29 10.93
CA LEU A 87 -3.24 -0.02 10.41
C LEU A 87 -4.77 0.09 10.51
N GLY A 88 -5.46 -0.95 11.01
CA GLY A 88 -6.93 -0.98 11.09
C GLY A 88 -7.62 -0.95 9.72
N LEU A 89 -6.96 -1.47 8.68
CA LEU A 89 -7.52 -1.54 7.33
C LEU A 89 -8.55 -2.66 7.24
N VAL A 90 -9.64 -2.36 6.55
CA VAL A 90 -10.68 -3.32 6.15
C VAL A 90 -10.92 -3.21 4.65
N GLN A 91 -11.63 -4.18 4.07
CA GLN A 91 -12.06 -4.07 2.68
C GLN A 91 -12.88 -2.79 2.47
N GLY A 92 -12.53 -2.00 1.46
CA GLY A 92 -13.15 -0.71 1.19
C GLY A 92 -12.49 0.49 1.88
N SER A 93 -11.57 0.29 2.83
CA SER A 93 -10.75 1.38 3.40
C SER A 93 -10.02 2.15 2.31
N ARG A 94 -9.80 3.45 2.52
CA ARG A 94 -9.08 4.31 1.56
C ARG A 94 -7.73 4.77 2.08
N LEU A 95 -6.73 4.58 1.24
CA LEU A 95 -5.39 5.09 1.42
C LEU A 95 -5.27 6.47 0.80
N LYS A 96 -4.61 7.39 1.51
CA LYS A 96 -4.31 8.73 1.02
C LYS A 96 -2.81 8.87 0.77
N SER A 97 -2.45 9.74 -0.17
CA SER A 97 -1.06 10.12 -0.43
C SER A 97 -0.56 11.25 0.48
N GLN A 98 -1.45 11.82 1.32
CA GLN A 98 -1.17 12.88 2.28
C GLN A 98 -1.93 12.56 3.59
N PRO A 99 -1.43 13.02 4.76
CA PRO A 99 -2.19 12.94 5.99
C PRO A 99 -3.56 13.60 5.80
N ALA A 100 -4.61 13.07 6.42
CA ALA A 100 -5.87 13.77 6.44
C ALA A 100 -5.66 15.12 7.17
N CYS A 101 -5.99 16.24 6.52
CA CYS A 101 -6.04 17.52 7.23
C CYS A 101 -6.92 17.37 8.48
N PRO A 102 -6.48 17.88 9.65
CA PRO A 102 -7.32 17.95 10.84
C PRO A 102 -8.55 18.83 10.61
#